data_AF-A0A2C5XHQ5-F1
#
_entry.id   AF-A0A2C5XHQ5-F1
#
_cell.length_a   1.000
_cell.length_b   1.000
_cell.length_c   1.000
_cell.angle_alpha   90.00
_cell.angle_beta   90.00
_cell.angle_gamma   90.00
#
_symmetry.space_group_name_H-M   'P 1'
#
loop_
_entity.id
_entity.type
_entity.pdbx_description
1 polymer ?
#
loop_
_entity_poly.entity_id
_entity_poly.type
_entity_poly.pdbx_seq_one_letter_code
_entity_poly.pdbx_strand_id
1 'polypeptide(L)'
;MAFHPPDEPETQSAVRRRPSHGIEAVDANHNDQDIEFEPQMRRRGSGISLAQICEIVSDDKFDTGTYGVLELREGHFDATFLKKPPPCFHDKEEDAQQVPDDKARASVLVGQWHELKAVLMHVVTTRAGICLVQSFVAFYIAYILCLVAAVRNWLGRYHYFMAVSVILNHPARPFGAQLDGTVMTVVGVALGLGWGALGLFVSTSTHAARAGYGGILALFLALFMVVCALVRAFFIRFYQALLCAGVAVMFMTLAQTSSGKIYWDKLLSFAVPWLLGQAIALVVNCLIFPDAGARALATTLDASFLVMRDALADSTRYDDGLRQRLMQVFVDVSQACRDMTIDVSITRLKPNHVRQLRNLMQTVIRSLLSLKAETHLLVGADAQGAPATAVDAAPPMEASKDAAAAGHGEDSTRWIQKLREPTCRLLECTAEGLLVCHAALMDLTGHGKTLGPPSHLSANVALALLPLQQAQAALGAVESALMAKTMPDAMKRDSDVVGLFVFARHVHDAAAAVETLMAKVQDMQRECKWPRLHFPCYPLRKALYRTNAQRLRALSTRLR
;
A
#
# COMPACT_ATOMS: atom_id res chain seq x y z
N MET A 1 -10.52 -51.55 -54.91
CA MET A 1 -9.69 -50.75 -53.98
C MET A 1 -10.56 -50.44 -52.77
N ALA A 2 -10.94 -51.42 -51.97
CA ALA A 2 -10.18 -52.03 -50.86
C ALA A 2 -9.86 -51.01 -49.76
N PHE A 3 -10.25 -51.20 -48.49
CA PHE A 3 -11.18 -52.12 -47.83
C PHE A 3 -11.26 -51.60 -46.37
N HIS A 4 -12.45 -51.26 -45.88
CA HIS A 4 -12.99 -51.45 -44.52
C HIS A 4 -12.16 -51.05 -43.24
N PRO A 5 -12.77 -50.99 -42.04
CA PRO A 5 -12.82 -49.80 -41.19
C PRO A 5 -12.47 -50.16 -39.71
N PRO A 6 -13.34 -49.93 -38.71
CA PRO A 6 -13.04 -49.34 -37.41
C PRO A 6 -12.81 -50.40 -36.32
N ASP A 7 -12.67 -49.99 -35.06
CA ASP A 7 -13.31 -50.68 -33.92
C ASP A 7 -12.99 -49.96 -32.59
N GLU A 8 -14.04 -49.66 -31.84
CA GLU A 8 -14.02 -49.64 -30.36
C GLU A 8 -13.72 -51.06 -29.83
N PRO A 9 -13.38 -51.19 -28.55
CA PRO A 9 -14.32 -51.94 -27.70
C PRO A 9 -14.51 -51.24 -26.35
N GLU A 10 -15.75 -50.99 -25.92
CA GLU A 10 -16.64 -51.88 -25.15
C GLU A 10 -16.16 -52.28 -23.73
N THR A 11 -16.91 -51.74 -22.76
CA THR A 11 -17.54 -52.42 -21.60
C THR A 11 -16.73 -52.79 -20.34
N GLN A 12 -17.30 -52.39 -19.18
CA GLN A 12 -17.83 -53.23 -18.08
C GLN A 12 -17.53 -52.76 -16.63
N SER A 13 -18.61 -52.72 -15.84
CA SER A 13 -18.68 -52.88 -14.36
C SER A 13 -18.27 -51.66 -13.51
N ALA A 14 -18.83 -51.32 -12.34
CA ALA A 14 -19.88 -51.91 -11.52
C ALA A 14 -20.43 -50.85 -10.54
N VAL A 15 -21.74 -50.87 -10.29
CA VAL A 15 -22.39 -50.98 -8.96
C VAL A 15 -21.63 -50.35 -7.77
N ARG A 16 -22.21 -49.33 -7.08
CA ARG A 16 -22.95 -49.48 -5.80
C ARG A 16 -23.29 -48.13 -5.11
N ARG A 17 -24.59 -47.88 -4.99
CA ARG A 17 -25.37 -47.35 -3.83
C ARG A 17 -24.84 -46.15 -3.03
N ARG A 18 -25.56 -45.03 -3.17
CA ARG A 18 -25.91 -44.13 -2.05
C ARG A 18 -26.78 -44.86 -1.02
N PRO A 19 -26.70 -44.49 0.26
CA PRO A 19 -27.90 -44.36 1.06
C PRO A 19 -28.02 -42.94 1.65
N SER A 20 -29.25 -42.45 1.53
CA SER A 20 -29.88 -41.37 2.28
C SER A 20 -30.46 -41.90 3.59
N HIS A 21 -30.31 -41.15 4.69
CA HIS A 21 -31.22 -41.01 5.86
C HIS A 21 -30.63 -39.85 6.69
N GLY A 22 -31.34 -38.78 7.09
CA GLY A 22 -32.61 -38.71 7.84
C GLY A 22 -32.27 -38.56 9.34
N ILE A 23 -32.06 -37.34 9.85
CA ILE A 23 -32.97 -36.57 10.76
C ILE A 23 -33.60 -37.39 11.89
N GLU A 24 -33.19 -37.10 13.14
CA GLU A 24 -33.98 -36.79 14.36
C GLU A 24 -33.01 -36.79 15.57
N ALA A 25 -32.74 -35.64 16.20
CA ALA A 25 -33.44 -35.02 17.35
C ALA A 25 -32.98 -35.56 18.71
N VAL A 26 -32.62 -34.65 19.63
CA VAL A 26 -32.96 -34.59 21.07
C VAL A 26 -31.95 -33.66 21.80
N ASP A 27 -32.49 -32.55 22.30
CA ASP A 27 -31.91 -31.67 23.31
C ASP A 27 -31.82 -32.35 24.68
N ALA A 28 -30.79 -32.02 25.47
CA ALA A 28 -30.93 -31.65 26.89
C ALA A 28 -29.58 -31.32 27.57
N ASN A 29 -29.52 -30.09 28.10
CA ASN A 29 -28.97 -29.67 29.40
C ASN A 29 -27.46 -29.73 29.76
N HIS A 30 -26.93 -28.52 30.01
CA HIS A 30 -26.35 -28.01 31.27
C HIS A 30 -25.18 -28.78 31.92
N ASN A 31 -23.96 -28.21 31.91
CA ASN A 31 -23.41 -27.49 33.08
C ASN A 31 -22.03 -26.87 32.79
N ASP A 32 -21.79 -25.76 33.49
CA ASP A 32 -20.62 -24.89 33.51
C ASP A 32 -19.26 -25.57 33.70
N GLN A 33 -18.24 -24.98 33.09
CA GLN A 33 -17.00 -24.60 33.78
C GLN A 33 -16.25 -23.51 32.98
N ASP A 34 -16.25 -22.31 33.56
CA ASP A 34 -15.53 -21.10 33.15
C ASP A 34 -14.02 -21.30 33.14
N ILE A 35 -13.31 -20.82 32.09
CA ILE A 35 -11.95 -20.24 32.21
C ILE A 35 -11.80 -19.12 31.16
N GLU A 36 -11.58 -17.90 31.67
CA GLU A 36 -11.31 -16.63 30.97
C GLU A 36 -10.18 -16.70 29.92
N PHE A 37 -10.40 -16.07 28.76
CA PHE A 37 -9.33 -15.61 27.87
C PHE A 37 -9.39 -14.09 27.76
N GLU A 38 -8.37 -13.40 28.27
CA GLU A 38 -8.16 -11.96 28.12
C GLU A 38 -7.62 -11.62 26.72
N PRO A 39 -8.23 -10.69 25.95
CA PRO A 39 -7.57 -10.08 24.80
C PRO A 39 -7.23 -8.61 25.10
N GLN A 40 -5.95 -8.34 25.34
CA GLN A 40 -5.42 -6.98 25.24
C GLN A 40 -5.37 -6.53 23.77
N MET A 41 -6.38 -5.78 23.35
CA MET A 41 -6.27 -4.84 22.24
C MET A 41 -6.76 -3.45 22.68
N ARG A 42 -5.82 -2.61 23.12
CA ARG A 42 -6.04 -1.17 23.36
C ARG A 42 -6.41 -0.45 22.05
N ARG A 43 -7.70 -0.37 21.75
CA ARG A 43 -8.28 0.76 21.01
C ARG A 43 -8.65 1.84 22.01
N ARG A 44 -8.01 3.02 21.87
CA ARG A 44 -8.42 4.23 22.58
C ARG A 44 -9.71 4.77 21.91
N GLY A 45 -10.86 4.36 22.42
CA GLY A 45 -12.16 4.94 22.14
C GLY A 45 -13.00 4.87 23.42
N SER A 46 -13.52 6.02 23.87
CA SER A 46 -14.39 6.24 25.05
C SER A 46 -14.00 5.51 26.35
N GLY A 47 -13.58 6.28 27.37
CA GLY A 47 -13.23 5.78 28.70
C GLY A 47 -14.41 5.25 29.50
N ILE A 48 -14.93 4.09 29.11
CA ILE A 48 -15.82 3.28 29.95
C ILE A 48 -14.97 2.11 30.45
N SER A 49 -14.89 1.98 31.77
CA SER A 49 -14.09 0.95 32.45
C SER A 49 -14.63 -0.44 32.11
N LEU A 50 -13.75 -1.37 31.71
CA LEU A 50 -14.11 -2.78 31.46
C LEU A 50 -14.77 -3.44 32.68
N ALA A 51 -14.37 -3.03 33.89
CA ALA A 51 -15.00 -3.50 35.12
C ALA A 51 -16.50 -3.11 35.21
N GLN A 52 -16.85 -1.95 34.66
CA GLN A 52 -18.24 -1.47 34.59
C GLN A 52 -19.06 -2.27 33.57
N ILE A 53 -18.43 -2.74 32.49
CA ILE A 53 -19.10 -3.59 31.49
C ILE A 53 -19.34 -4.99 32.07
N CYS A 54 -18.37 -5.54 32.80
CA CYS A 54 -18.54 -6.82 33.49
C CYS A 54 -19.61 -6.75 34.59
N GLU A 55 -19.68 -5.65 35.33
CA GLU A 55 -20.73 -5.40 36.33
C GLU A 55 -22.13 -5.24 35.67
N ILE A 56 -22.21 -4.65 34.47
CA ILE A 56 -23.45 -4.52 33.68
C ILE A 56 -23.94 -5.87 33.11
N VAL A 57 -23.04 -6.82 32.85
CA VAL A 57 -23.40 -8.16 32.31
C VAL A 57 -23.91 -9.09 33.41
N SER A 58 -23.54 -8.86 34.67
CA SER A 58 -23.91 -9.74 35.79
C SER A 58 -25.25 -9.40 36.45
N ASP A 59 -25.81 -8.20 36.21
CA ASP A 59 -27.00 -7.72 36.92
C ASP A 59 -28.23 -7.66 35.99
N ASP A 60 -29.07 -8.69 36.07
CA ASP A 60 -30.22 -8.97 35.19
C ASP A 60 -31.42 -8.01 35.36
N LYS A 61 -31.21 -6.85 35.99
CA LYS A 61 -32.26 -5.86 36.29
C LYS A 61 -31.77 -4.43 36.06
N PHE A 62 -31.79 -3.99 34.80
CA PHE A 62 -31.75 -2.57 34.49
C PHE A 62 -32.93 -2.11 33.64
N ASP A 63 -33.49 -0.98 34.05
CA ASP A 63 -34.67 -0.33 33.51
C ASP A 63 -34.34 0.29 32.13
N THR A 64 -34.59 -0.48 31.07
CA THR A 64 -34.29 -0.13 29.68
C THR A 64 -35.34 0.83 29.14
N GLY A 65 -34.97 2.10 28.96
CA GLY A 65 -35.82 3.10 28.33
C GLY A 65 -35.70 3.07 26.81
N THR A 66 -36.67 2.49 26.11
CA THR A 66 -36.83 2.69 24.66
C THR A 66 -37.29 4.14 24.46
N TYR A 67 -36.48 4.99 23.83
CA TYR A 67 -36.74 6.42 23.58
C TYR A 67 -37.91 6.66 22.59
N GLY A 68 -39.07 6.04 22.82
CA GLY A 68 -40.27 6.19 22.00
C GLY A 68 -40.17 5.59 20.60
N VAL A 69 -39.11 4.85 20.28
CA VAL A 69 -38.94 4.18 18.99
C VAL A 69 -39.38 2.72 19.12
N LEU A 70 -40.58 2.42 18.62
CA LEU A 70 -41.10 1.06 18.47
C LEU A 70 -40.69 0.55 17.09
N GLU A 71 -39.61 -0.22 16.99
CA GLU A 71 -39.33 -1.02 15.79
C GLU A 71 -39.97 -2.41 15.96
N LEU A 72 -40.88 -2.79 15.06
CA LEU A 72 -41.41 -4.16 15.00
C LEU A 72 -40.36 -5.07 14.36
N ARG A 73 -39.40 -5.57 15.14
CA ARG A 73 -38.53 -6.68 14.74
C ARG A 73 -38.22 -7.57 15.93
N GLU A 74 -38.08 -8.87 15.69
CA GLU A 74 -37.85 -9.86 16.74
C GLU A 74 -36.47 -9.63 17.41
N GLY A 75 -36.53 -9.37 18.72
CA GLY A 75 -35.50 -8.76 19.58
C GLY A 75 -34.22 -9.55 19.83
N HIS A 76 -33.58 -10.06 18.78
CA HIS A 76 -32.27 -10.72 18.88
C HIS A 76 -31.08 -9.78 18.60
N PHE A 77 -31.34 -8.55 18.16
CA PHE A 77 -30.32 -7.55 17.81
C PHE A 77 -30.72 -6.12 18.23
N ASP A 78 -31.42 -5.96 19.35
CA ASP A 78 -31.72 -4.62 19.87
C ASP A 78 -30.48 -4.00 20.50
N ALA A 79 -30.11 -2.81 20.04
CA ALA A 79 -29.05 -2.03 20.66
C ALA A 79 -29.53 -1.51 22.03
N THR A 80 -28.94 -2.00 23.11
CA THR A 80 -29.18 -1.49 24.46
C THR A 80 -28.53 -0.13 24.65
N PHE A 81 -29.35 0.92 24.71
CA PHE A 81 -28.87 2.28 25.01
C PHE A 81 -28.88 2.52 26.51
N LEU A 82 -27.69 2.69 27.10
CA LEU A 82 -27.56 3.09 28.50
C LEU A 82 -28.14 4.50 28.68
N LYS A 83 -29.06 4.66 29.63
CA LYS A 83 -29.52 5.98 30.07
C LYS A 83 -28.33 6.68 30.71
N LYS A 84 -27.90 7.82 30.15
CA LYS A 84 -26.84 8.63 30.76
C LYS A 84 -27.29 8.95 32.19
N PRO A 85 -26.46 8.70 33.23
CA PRO A 85 -26.84 9.06 34.59
C PRO A 85 -27.20 10.55 34.61
N PRO A 86 -28.23 10.96 35.37
CA PRO A 86 -28.59 12.35 35.47
C PRO A 86 -27.34 13.13 35.88
N PRO A 87 -27.04 14.25 35.20
CA PRO A 87 -25.95 15.12 35.66
C PRO A 87 -26.23 15.42 37.13
N CYS A 88 -25.20 15.27 37.97
CA CYS A 88 -25.26 15.65 39.36
C CYS A 88 -25.50 17.17 39.39
N PHE A 89 -26.77 17.56 39.42
CA PHE A 89 -27.23 18.93 39.57
C PHE A 89 -26.98 19.32 41.02
N HIS A 90 -25.75 19.76 41.27
CA HIS A 90 -25.48 20.69 42.34
C HIS A 90 -24.46 21.72 41.85
N ASP A 91 -24.78 22.38 40.74
CA ASP A 91 -24.25 23.71 40.45
C ASP A 91 -25.17 24.44 39.44
N LYS A 92 -26.02 25.30 40.02
CA LYS A 92 -26.51 26.59 39.50
C LYS A 92 -27.47 26.58 38.30
N GLU A 93 -28.76 26.50 38.62
CA GLU A 93 -29.88 27.00 37.80
C GLU A 93 -30.08 28.54 37.89
N GLU A 94 -29.00 29.33 38.04
CA GLU A 94 -29.13 30.81 38.10
C GLU A 94 -28.70 31.53 36.81
N ASP A 95 -28.16 30.85 35.79
CA ASP A 95 -27.67 31.50 34.57
C ASP A 95 -28.64 31.46 33.37
N ALA A 96 -29.93 31.20 33.61
CA ALA A 96 -30.96 31.20 32.56
C ALA A 96 -31.54 32.60 32.23
N GLN A 97 -30.88 33.69 32.66
CA GLN A 97 -31.34 35.05 32.36
C GLN A 97 -30.19 36.04 32.17
N GLN A 98 -29.26 35.73 31.29
CA GLN A 98 -28.30 36.73 30.81
C GLN A 98 -28.37 36.88 29.29
N VAL A 99 -28.72 38.10 28.91
CA VAL A 99 -28.68 38.68 27.56
C VAL A 99 -27.34 38.33 26.89
N PRO A 100 -27.30 37.97 25.59
CA PRO A 100 -26.07 37.51 24.96
C PRO A 100 -25.01 38.62 24.96
N ASP A 101 -23.97 38.44 25.77
CA ASP A 101 -22.80 39.31 25.83
C ASP A 101 -21.92 39.07 24.60
N ASP A 102 -21.65 40.11 23.81
CA ASP A 102 -20.86 40.04 22.57
C ASP A 102 -19.42 39.54 22.80
N LYS A 103 -18.93 39.57 24.05
CA LYS A 103 -17.63 39.01 24.45
C LYS A 103 -17.59 37.48 24.44
N ALA A 104 -18.71 36.80 24.69
CA ALA A 104 -18.80 35.35 24.62
C ALA A 104 -18.72 34.83 23.17
N ARG A 105 -19.19 35.63 22.19
CA ARG A 105 -19.01 35.32 20.77
C ARG A 105 -17.54 35.45 20.34
N ALA A 106 -16.83 36.44 20.85
CA ALA A 106 -15.41 36.64 20.54
C ALA A 106 -14.52 35.51 21.09
N SER A 107 -14.77 35.03 22.30
CA SER A 107 -14.00 33.92 22.88
C SER A 107 -14.25 32.58 22.17
N VAL A 108 -15.48 32.32 21.73
CA VAL A 108 -15.81 31.15 20.90
C VAL A 108 -15.14 31.24 19.52
N LEU A 109 -15.10 32.42 18.90
CA LEU A 109 -14.39 32.63 17.62
C LEU A 109 -12.87 32.44 17.76
N VAL A 110 -12.27 32.88 18.87
CA VAL A 110 -10.84 32.67 19.14
C VAL A 110 -10.52 31.19 19.40
N GLY A 111 -11.39 30.47 20.12
CA GLY A 111 -11.27 29.02 20.33
C GLY A 111 -11.37 28.25 19.02
N GLN A 112 -12.38 28.57 18.19
CA GLN A 112 -12.55 28.00 16.85
C GLN A 112 -11.38 28.35 15.93
N TRP A 113 -10.75 29.52 16.07
CA TRP A 113 -9.57 29.89 15.30
C TRP A 113 -8.35 29.05 15.67
N HIS A 114 -8.18 28.69 16.95
CA HIS A 114 -7.11 27.81 17.39
C HIS A 114 -7.33 26.37 16.91
N GLU A 115 -8.56 25.88 16.96
CA GLU A 115 -8.92 24.57 16.40
C GLU A 115 -8.78 24.55 14.87
N LEU A 116 -9.25 25.58 14.17
CA LEU A 116 -9.08 25.73 12.73
C LEU A 116 -7.60 25.83 12.36
N LYS A 117 -6.78 26.54 13.15
CA LYS A 117 -5.33 26.64 12.97
C LYS A 117 -4.66 25.29 13.25
N ALA A 118 -5.12 24.53 14.23
CA ALA A 118 -4.63 23.18 14.52
C ALA A 118 -4.98 22.22 13.38
N VAL A 119 -6.22 22.24 12.88
CA VAL A 119 -6.66 21.45 11.73
C VAL A 119 -5.91 21.88 10.47
N LEU A 120 -5.75 23.18 10.22
CA LEU A 120 -4.99 23.70 9.09
C LEU A 120 -3.52 23.28 9.16
N MET A 121 -2.90 23.39 10.33
CA MET A 121 -1.54 22.89 10.54
C MET A 121 -1.48 21.37 10.34
N HIS A 122 -2.47 20.62 10.79
CA HIS A 122 -2.48 19.17 10.62
C HIS A 122 -2.72 18.74 9.16
N VAL A 123 -3.55 19.47 8.43
CA VAL A 123 -3.80 19.27 6.99
C VAL A 123 -2.57 19.68 6.18
N VAL A 124 -1.93 20.81 6.49
CA VAL A 124 -0.72 21.25 5.78
C VAL A 124 0.50 20.35 6.09
N THR A 125 0.55 19.74 7.27
CA THR A 125 1.64 18.82 7.64
C THR A 125 1.43 17.39 7.15
N THR A 126 0.19 16.93 7.02
CA THR A 126 -0.11 15.57 6.55
C THR A 126 -0.12 15.50 5.02
N ARG A 127 0.40 14.39 4.48
CA ARG A 127 0.43 14.17 3.02
C ARG A 127 -0.94 14.26 2.37
N ALA A 128 -1.95 13.64 2.99
CA ALA A 128 -3.32 13.67 2.50
C ALA A 128 -3.83 15.12 2.43
N GLY A 129 -3.49 15.94 3.42
CA GLY A 129 -3.86 17.34 3.42
C GLY A 129 -3.05 18.19 2.44
N ILE A 130 -1.76 17.93 2.19
CA ILE A 130 -1.01 18.58 1.10
C ILE A 130 -1.67 18.27 -0.27
N CYS A 131 -2.03 17.01 -0.51
CA CYS A 131 -2.76 16.62 -1.72
C CYS A 131 -4.12 17.31 -1.81
N LEU A 132 -4.84 17.43 -0.69
CA LEU A 132 -6.12 18.14 -0.64
C LEU A 132 -5.92 19.62 -0.95
N VAL A 133 -4.92 20.28 -0.37
CA VAL A 133 -4.60 21.70 -0.62
C VAL A 133 -4.24 21.92 -2.09
N GLN A 134 -3.43 21.06 -2.69
CA GLN A 134 -3.12 21.14 -4.13
C GLN A 134 -4.39 21.09 -5.00
N SER A 135 -5.26 20.10 -4.75
CA SER A 135 -6.51 19.95 -5.49
C SER A 135 -7.48 21.10 -5.26
N PHE A 136 -7.61 21.54 -4.01
CA PHE A 136 -8.44 22.68 -3.64
C PHE A 136 -7.95 23.97 -4.31
N VAL A 137 -6.66 24.28 -4.21
CA VAL A 137 -6.09 25.52 -4.78
C VAL A 137 -6.26 25.54 -6.30
N ALA A 138 -5.96 24.45 -7.01
CA ALA A 138 -6.14 24.43 -8.47
C ALA A 138 -7.61 24.60 -8.87
N PHE A 139 -8.52 23.91 -8.19
CA PHE A 139 -9.94 24.03 -8.45
C PHE A 139 -10.45 25.45 -8.14
N TYR A 140 -10.01 26.02 -7.02
CA TYR A 140 -10.41 27.35 -6.57
C TYR A 140 -9.92 28.45 -7.53
N ILE A 141 -8.67 28.35 -8.01
CA ILE A 141 -8.14 29.25 -9.04
C ILE A 141 -8.99 29.18 -10.30
N ALA A 142 -9.26 27.98 -10.81
CA ALA A 142 -10.10 27.81 -12.00
C ALA A 142 -11.54 28.30 -11.77
N TYR A 143 -12.10 28.09 -10.59
CA TYR A 143 -13.44 28.56 -10.24
C TYR A 143 -13.51 30.09 -10.19
N ILE A 144 -12.55 30.77 -9.55
CA ILE A 144 -12.47 32.23 -9.55
C ILE A 144 -12.34 32.77 -10.98
N LEU A 145 -11.45 32.17 -11.78
CA LEU A 145 -11.29 32.60 -13.18
C LEU A 145 -12.58 32.44 -13.99
N CYS A 146 -13.40 31.41 -13.73
CA CYS A 146 -14.73 31.29 -14.34
C CYS A 146 -15.72 32.39 -13.91
N LEU A 147 -15.59 32.95 -12.70
CA LEU A 147 -16.48 34.00 -12.18
C LEU A 147 -16.09 35.40 -12.66
N VAL A 148 -14.82 35.65 -12.98
CA VAL A 148 -14.35 36.95 -13.44
C VAL A 148 -14.96 37.28 -14.81
N ALA A 149 -15.70 38.39 -14.88
CA ALA A 149 -16.42 38.81 -16.08
C ALA A 149 -15.50 38.98 -17.31
N ALA A 150 -14.27 39.50 -17.12
CA ALA A 150 -13.30 39.64 -18.20
C ALA A 150 -12.90 38.28 -18.82
N VAL A 151 -12.64 37.28 -17.97
CA VAL A 151 -12.30 35.92 -18.42
C VAL A 151 -13.49 35.25 -19.08
N ARG A 152 -14.70 35.43 -18.53
CA ARG A 152 -15.93 34.90 -19.12
C ARG A 152 -16.21 35.47 -20.51
N ASN A 153 -16.02 36.78 -20.68
CA ASN A 153 -16.22 37.44 -21.97
C ASN A 153 -15.16 37.01 -23.00
N TRP A 154 -13.95 36.67 -22.54
CA TRP A 154 -12.87 36.17 -23.39
C TRP A 154 -13.01 34.69 -23.78
N LEU A 155 -13.28 33.79 -22.82
CA LEU A 155 -13.45 32.34 -23.04
C LEU A 155 -14.81 31.98 -23.68
N GLY A 156 -15.77 32.90 -23.62
CA GLY A 156 -17.11 32.71 -24.17
C GLY A 156 -18.03 31.84 -23.29
N ARG A 157 -19.09 31.30 -23.91
CA ARG A 157 -20.20 30.64 -23.21
C ARG A 157 -19.79 29.37 -22.44
N TYR A 158 -18.71 28.72 -22.86
CA TYR A 158 -18.29 27.40 -22.37
C TYR A 158 -17.10 27.46 -21.39
N HIS A 159 -16.85 28.62 -20.79
CA HIS A 159 -15.77 28.86 -19.82
C HIS A 159 -15.73 27.87 -18.64
N TYR A 160 -16.88 27.34 -18.21
CA TYR A 160 -16.95 26.38 -17.10
C TYR A 160 -16.18 25.07 -17.34
N PHE A 161 -15.90 24.69 -18.60
CA PHE A 161 -15.07 23.52 -18.90
C PHE A 161 -13.63 23.65 -18.39
N MET A 162 -13.17 24.86 -18.08
CA MET A 162 -11.89 25.07 -17.39
C MET A 162 -11.87 24.40 -16.01
N ALA A 163 -12.93 24.58 -15.20
CA ALA A 163 -13.04 23.94 -13.90
C ALA A 163 -13.21 22.42 -14.02
N VAL A 164 -14.01 21.95 -14.98
CA VAL A 164 -14.19 20.52 -15.27
C VAL A 164 -12.86 19.87 -15.65
N SER A 165 -12.06 20.55 -16.49
CA SER A 165 -10.74 20.10 -16.93
C SER A 165 -9.77 19.91 -15.75
N VAL A 166 -9.77 20.83 -14.78
CA VAL A 166 -8.97 20.72 -13.53
C VAL A 166 -9.41 19.52 -12.70
N ILE A 167 -10.71 19.31 -12.51
CA ILE A 167 -11.24 18.16 -11.75
C ILE A 167 -10.81 16.84 -12.39
N LEU A 168 -10.92 16.75 -13.72
CA LEU A 168 -10.61 15.53 -14.45
C LEU A 168 -9.13 15.17 -14.34
N ASN A 169 -8.22 16.14 -14.54
CA ASN A 169 -6.77 15.90 -14.45
C ASN A 169 -6.28 15.69 -13.00
N HIS A 170 -6.87 16.41 -12.04
CA HIS A 170 -6.58 16.40 -10.60
C HIS A 170 -5.09 16.57 -10.23
N PRO A 171 -4.70 17.74 -9.70
CA PRO A 171 -3.29 18.12 -9.52
C PRO A 171 -2.56 17.36 -8.40
N ALA A 172 -3.24 16.66 -7.50
CA ALA A 172 -2.57 15.89 -6.44
C ALA A 172 -2.09 14.52 -6.92
N ARG A 173 -1.17 14.53 -7.88
CA ARG A 173 -0.43 13.38 -8.41
C ARG A 173 1.06 13.69 -8.41
N PRO A 174 1.95 12.70 -8.42
CA PRO A 174 3.36 12.98 -8.66
C PRO A 174 3.56 13.69 -10.00
N PHE A 175 4.60 14.51 -10.09
CA PHE A 175 4.87 15.35 -11.27
C PHE A 175 4.87 14.56 -12.58
N GLY A 176 5.54 13.40 -12.61
CA GLY A 176 5.58 12.53 -13.80
C GLY A 176 4.21 12.03 -14.25
N ALA A 177 3.40 11.58 -13.29
CA ALA A 177 2.05 11.09 -13.55
C ALA A 177 1.11 12.24 -13.98
N GLN A 178 1.32 13.44 -13.45
CA GLN A 178 0.58 14.64 -13.81
C GLN A 178 0.92 15.11 -15.23
N LEU A 179 2.20 15.08 -15.61
CA LEU A 179 2.66 15.43 -16.95
C LEU A 179 2.12 14.43 -18.00
N ASP A 180 2.28 13.12 -17.77
CA ASP A 180 1.71 12.08 -18.65
C ASP A 180 0.18 12.18 -18.72
N GLY A 181 -0.49 12.43 -17.59
CA GLY A 181 -1.92 12.69 -17.53
C GLY A 181 -2.33 13.87 -18.39
N THR A 182 -1.63 14.99 -18.26
CA THR A 182 -1.89 16.22 -19.03
C THR A 182 -1.76 15.96 -20.53
N VAL A 183 -0.65 15.35 -20.98
CA VAL A 183 -0.45 14.98 -22.39
C VAL A 183 -1.58 14.07 -22.88
N MET A 184 -1.93 13.04 -22.11
CA MET A 184 -3.01 12.11 -22.45
C MET A 184 -4.37 12.79 -22.55
N THR A 185 -4.70 13.74 -21.66
CA THR A 185 -5.96 14.49 -21.75
C THR A 185 -6.00 15.39 -22.99
N VAL A 186 -4.90 16.05 -23.34
CA VAL A 186 -4.81 16.92 -24.52
C VAL A 186 -4.99 16.11 -25.79
N VAL A 187 -4.28 14.98 -25.92
CA VAL A 187 -4.44 14.06 -27.06
C VAL A 187 -5.86 13.50 -27.11
N GLY A 188 -6.42 13.09 -25.96
CA GLY A 188 -7.79 12.61 -25.86
C GLY A 188 -8.82 13.62 -26.35
N VAL A 189 -8.72 14.87 -25.88
CA VAL A 189 -9.60 15.96 -26.34
C VAL A 189 -9.42 16.21 -27.83
N ALA A 190 -8.20 16.27 -28.35
CA ALA A 190 -7.96 16.48 -29.77
C ALA A 190 -8.62 15.39 -30.63
N LEU A 191 -8.54 14.12 -30.21
CA LEU A 191 -9.19 13.00 -30.89
C LEU A 191 -10.72 13.09 -30.81
N GLY A 192 -11.28 13.36 -29.63
CA GLY A 192 -12.73 13.50 -29.46
C GLY A 192 -13.31 14.69 -30.23
N LEU A 193 -12.60 15.82 -30.25
CA LEU A 193 -12.97 16.99 -31.03
C LEU A 193 -12.85 16.73 -32.54
N GLY A 194 -11.78 16.10 -33.00
CA GLY A 194 -11.58 15.74 -34.41
C GLY A 194 -12.65 14.78 -34.91
N TRP A 195 -12.99 13.75 -34.12
CA TRP A 195 -14.06 12.82 -34.47
C TRP A 195 -15.44 13.49 -34.45
N GLY A 196 -15.72 14.33 -33.45
CA GLY A 196 -16.96 15.11 -33.38
C GLY A 196 -17.11 16.09 -34.55
N ALA A 197 -16.02 16.75 -34.96
CA ALA A 197 -15.97 17.61 -36.13
C ALA A 197 -16.25 16.84 -37.43
N LEU A 198 -15.70 15.63 -37.58
CA LEU A 198 -15.98 14.76 -38.71
C LEU A 198 -17.47 14.38 -38.75
N GLY A 199 -18.07 14.03 -37.60
CA GLY A 199 -19.51 13.74 -37.52
C GLY A 199 -20.39 14.93 -37.94
N LEU A 200 -20.04 16.15 -37.53
CA LEU A 200 -20.74 17.38 -37.93
C LEU A 200 -20.56 17.70 -39.43
N PHE A 201 -19.35 17.48 -39.96
CA PHE A 201 -19.08 17.69 -41.37
C PHE A 201 -19.91 16.73 -42.25
N VAL A 202 -19.93 15.45 -41.90
CA VAL A 202 -20.69 14.44 -42.63
C VAL A 202 -22.19 14.73 -42.55
N SER A 203 -22.72 15.08 -41.37
CA SER A 203 -24.15 15.34 -41.18
C SER A 203 -24.67 16.58 -41.94
N THR A 204 -23.79 17.47 -42.39
CA THR A 204 -24.17 18.71 -43.10
C THR A 204 -23.76 18.75 -44.57
N SER A 205 -23.01 17.76 -45.04
CA SER A 205 -22.43 17.68 -46.38
C SER A 205 -23.47 17.58 -47.52
N THR A 206 -24.56 16.83 -47.33
CA THR A 206 -25.58 16.60 -48.36
C THR A 206 -26.99 16.94 -47.88
N HIS A 207 -27.90 17.22 -48.81
CA HIS A 207 -29.30 17.51 -48.48
C HIS A 207 -29.99 16.33 -47.76
N ALA A 208 -29.71 15.09 -48.17
CA ALA A 208 -30.18 13.88 -47.50
C ALA A 208 -29.59 13.72 -46.09
N ALA A 209 -28.29 14.02 -45.91
CA ALA A 209 -27.65 13.97 -44.60
C ALA A 209 -28.23 15.01 -43.62
N ARG A 210 -28.59 16.20 -44.10
CA ARG A 210 -29.25 17.24 -43.29
C ARG A 210 -30.63 16.81 -42.80
N ALA A 211 -31.39 16.06 -43.61
CA ALA A 211 -32.67 15.49 -43.18
C ALA A 211 -32.49 14.46 -42.06
N GLY A 212 -31.40 13.68 -42.10
CA GLY A 212 -31.01 12.71 -41.07
C GLY A 212 -30.02 13.21 -40.02
N TYR A 213 -29.88 14.53 -39.83
CA TYR A 213 -28.78 15.16 -39.08
C TYR A 213 -28.53 14.53 -37.70
N GLY A 214 -29.59 14.41 -36.89
CA GLY A 214 -29.49 13.83 -35.54
C GLY A 214 -29.12 12.34 -35.54
N GLY A 215 -29.62 11.57 -36.50
CA GLY A 215 -29.33 10.14 -36.62
C GLY A 215 -27.86 9.87 -36.97
N ILE A 216 -27.30 10.66 -37.90
CA ILE A 216 -25.88 10.58 -38.26
C ILE A 216 -25.00 10.92 -37.06
N LEU A 217 -25.32 11.98 -36.31
CA LEU A 217 -24.60 12.38 -35.11
C LEU A 217 -24.67 11.31 -34.01
N ALA A 218 -25.84 10.71 -33.80
CA ALA A 218 -26.03 9.62 -32.86
C ALA A 218 -25.19 8.39 -33.24
N LEU A 219 -25.16 8.03 -34.53
CA LEU A 219 -24.34 6.93 -35.03
C LEU A 219 -22.84 7.18 -34.81
N PHE A 220 -22.35 8.38 -35.15
CA PHE A 220 -20.94 8.75 -34.94
C PHE A 220 -20.55 8.74 -33.46
N LEU A 221 -21.45 9.21 -32.58
CA LEU A 221 -21.26 9.16 -31.14
C LEU A 221 -21.23 7.71 -30.63
N ALA A 222 -22.20 6.88 -31.02
CA ALA A 222 -22.29 5.48 -30.61
C ALA A 222 -21.05 4.68 -31.06
N LEU A 223 -20.65 4.84 -32.32
CA LEU A 223 -19.45 4.17 -32.86
C LEU A 223 -18.20 4.56 -32.07
N PHE A 224 -18.01 5.86 -31.80
CA PHE A 224 -16.85 6.34 -31.05
C PHE A 224 -16.86 5.83 -29.60
N MET A 225 -18.03 5.81 -28.95
CA MET A 225 -18.16 5.29 -27.59
C MET A 225 -17.87 3.80 -27.51
N VAL A 226 -18.29 3.00 -28.52
CA VAL A 226 -17.93 1.57 -28.62
C VAL A 226 -16.42 1.40 -28.78
N VAL A 227 -15.79 2.15 -29.69
CA VAL A 227 -14.32 2.12 -29.88
C VAL A 227 -13.59 2.53 -28.59
N CYS A 228 -14.04 3.59 -27.91
CA CYS A 228 -13.49 3.98 -26.61
C CYS A 228 -13.66 2.86 -25.57
N ALA A 229 -14.84 2.23 -25.48
CA ALA A 229 -15.06 1.14 -24.54
C ALA A 229 -14.12 -0.04 -24.79
N LEU A 230 -13.92 -0.43 -26.06
CA LEU A 230 -13.00 -1.49 -26.46
C LEU A 230 -11.55 -1.13 -26.12
N VAL A 231 -11.08 0.05 -26.54
CA VAL A 231 -9.71 0.50 -26.27
C VAL A 231 -9.45 0.60 -24.77
N ARG A 232 -10.44 1.03 -23.97
CA ARG A 232 -10.36 1.05 -22.51
C ARG A 232 -10.25 -0.35 -21.92
N ALA A 233 -10.97 -1.34 -22.47
CA ALA A 233 -10.91 -2.72 -22.01
C ALA A 233 -9.53 -3.35 -22.26
N PHE A 234 -8.89 -3.03 -23.40
CA PHE A 234 -7.57 -3.56 -23.75
C PHE A 234 -6.40 -2.78 -23.14
N PHE A 235 -6.50 -1.45 -23.02
CA PHE A 235 -5.41 -0.57 -22.63
C PHE A 235 -5.78 0.37 -21.50
N ILE A 236 -5.57 -0.09 -20.26
CA ILE A 236 -5.85 0.69 -19.05
C ILE A 236 -5.06 2.00 -18.96
N ARG A 237 -3.89 2.11 -19.62
CA ARG A 237 -3.06 3.33 -19.64
C ARG A 237 -3.77 4.53 -20.29
N PHE A 238 -4.57 4.29 -21.32
CA PHE A 238 -5.26 5.37 -22.05
C PHE A 238 -6.58 5.80 -21.41
N TYR A 239 -6.96 5.24 -20.26
CA TYR A 239 -8.22 5.55 -19.57
C TYR A 239 -8.52 7.06 -19.51
N GLN A 240 -7.54 7.85 -19.08
CA GLN A 240 -7.71 9.29 -18.91
C GLN A 240 -7.85 10.01 -20.26
N ALA A 241 -7.14 9.59 -21.30
CA ALA A 241 -7.29 10.12 -22.65
C ALA A 241 -8.70 9.82 -23.18
N LEU A 242 -9.16 8.59 -23.04
CA LEU A 242 -10.47 8.15 -23.52
C LEU A 242 -11.63 8.83 -22.81
N LEU A 243 -11.52 9.04 -21.48
CA LEU A 243 -12.54 9.78 -20.73
C LEU A 243 -12.67 11.20 -21.29
N CYS A 244 -11.55 11.88 -21.52
CA CYS A 244 -11.55 13.24 -22.07
C CYS A 244 -12.00 13.28 -23.53
N ALA A 245 -11.66 12.27 -24.32
CA ALA A 245 -12.16 12.09 -25.68
C ALA A 245 -13.68 11.91 -25.70
N GLY A 246 -14.23 11.12 -24.77
CA GLY A 246 -15.67 10.93 -24.58
C GLY A 246 -16.39 12.25 -24.26
N VAL A 247 -15.86 13.02 -23.30
CA VAL A 247 -16.41 14.35 -22.96
C VAL A 247 -16.38 15.30 -24.15
N ALA A 248 -15.25 15.34 -24.88
CA ALA A 248 -15.09 16.19 -26.05
C ALA A 248 -16.04 15.82 -27.20
N VAL A 249 -16.20 14.52 -27.51
CA VAL A 249 -17.12 14.08 -28.57
C VAL A 249 -18.57 14.35 -28.17
N MET A 250 -18.96 14.10 -26.90
CA MET A 250 -20.30 14.40 -26.41
C MET A 250 -20.60 15.90 -26.50
N PHE A 251 -19.65 16.75 -26.14
CA PHE A 251 -19.80 18.18 -26.31
C PHE A 251 -20.01 18.55 -27.78
N MET A 252 -19.19 18.01 -28.69
CA MET A 252 -19.28 18.31 -30.11
C MET A 252 -20.60 17.84 -30.74
N THR A 253 -21.09 16.67 -30.37
CA THR A 253 -22.29 16.07 -30.98
C THR A 253 -23.61 16.48 -30.31
N LEU A 254 -23.60 16.96 -29.07
CA LEU A 254 -24.83 17.31 -28.33
C LEU A 254 -25.05 18.82 -28.18
N ALA A 255 -23.99 19.63 -28.03
CA ALA A 255 -24.18 21.05 -27.76
C ALA A 255 -24.60 21.84 -29.01
N GLN A 256 -25.64 22.67 -28.89
CA GLN A 256 -26.12 23.60 -29.95
C GLN A 256 -26.41 22.96 -31.31
N THR A 257 -27.02 21.77 -31.31
CA THR A 257 -27.38 21.04 -32.55
C THR A 257 -28.68 21.51 -33.21
N SER A 258 -29.43 22.43 -32.61
CA SER A 258 -30.79 22.79 -33.02
C SER A 258 -30.89 23.76 -34.21
N SER A 259 -29.82 24.44 -34.61
CA SER A 259 -29.92 25.58 -35.54
C SER A 259 -29.56 25.29 -37.01
N GLY A 260 -29.22 24.06 -37.39
CA GLY A 260 -28.86 23.68 -38.77
C GLY A 260 -27.61 24.37 -39.37
N LYS A 261 -27.03 25.34 -38.65
CA LYS A 261 -25.79 26.06 -38.98
C LYS A 261 -24.68 25.57 -38.04
N ILE A 262 -23.53 25.21 -38.62
CA ILE A 262 -22.36 24.79 -37.85
C ILE A 262 -21.58 26.02 -37.40
N TYR A 263 -21.48 26.20 -36.09
CA TYR A 263 -20.58 27.18 -35.48
C TYR A 263 -19.24 26.50 -35.19
N TRP A 264 -18.26 26.68 -36.07
CA TRP A 264 -16.91 26.14 -35.87
C TRP A 264 -16.17 26.80 -34.70
N ASP A 265 -16.56 28.01 -34.33
CA ASP A 265 -16.05 28.73 -33.15
C ASP A 265 -16.31 27.99 -31.82
N LYS A 266 -17.32 27.11 -31.80
CA LYS A 266 -17.58 26.18 -30.69
C LYS A 266 -16.37 25.31 -30.34
N LEU A 267 -15.55 24.94 -31.33
CA LEU A 267 -14.37 24.10 -31.16
C LEU A 267 -13.34 24.79 -30.25
N LEU A 268 -12.99 26.04 -30.59
CA LEU A 268 -12.05 26.85 -29.82
C LEU A 268 -12.65 27.28 -28.48
N SER A 269 -13.94 27.58 -28.46
CA SER A 269 -14.69 27.91 -27.23
C SER A 269 -14.68 26.77 -26.19
N PHE A 270 -14.41 25.52 -26.59
CA PHE A 270 -14.23 24.40 -25.67
C PHE A 270 -12.75 24.08 -25.43
N ALA A 271 -11.94 24.02 -26.49
CA ALA A 271 -10.55 23.63 -26.42
C ALA A 271 -9.71 24.60 -25.58
N VAL A 272 -9.94 25.92 -25.70
CA VAL A 272 -9.17 26.94 -24.97
C VAL A 272 -9.43 26.87 -23.45
N PRO A 273 -10.67 26.92 -22.94
CA PRO A 273 -10.93 26.70 -21.51
C PRO A 273 -10.36 25.39 -21.00
N TRP A 274 -10.47 24.31 -21.79
CA TRP A 274 -9.96 23.01 -21.41
C TRP A 274 -8.44 23.04 -21.19
N LEU A 275 -7.68 23.54 -22.17
CA LEU A 275 -6.22 23.65 -22.09
C LEU A 275 -5.78 24.55 -20.94
N LEU A 276 -6.50 25.64 -20.68
CA LEU A 276 -6.22 26.52 -19.55
C LEU A 276 -6.40 25.79 -18.21
N GLY A 277 -7.45 24.98 -18.07
CA GLY A 277 -7.64 24.12 -16.90
C GLY A 277 -6.50 23.10 -16.72
N GLN A 278 -6.03 22.49 -17.81
CA GLN A 278 -4.89 21.57 -17.78
C GLN A 278 -3.61 22.29 -17.33
N ALA A 279 -3.37 23.50 -17.84
CA ALA A 279 -2.23 24.33 -17.46
C ALA A 279 -2.28 24.71 -15.98
N ILE A 280 -3.43 25.14 -15.46
CA ILE A 280 -3.60 25.47 -14.03
C ILE A 280 -3.27 24.25 -13.16
N ALA A 281 -3.81 23.08 -13.50
CA ALA A 281 -3.54 21.86 -12.73
C ALA A 281 -2.05 21.47 -12.73
N LEU A 282 -1.37 21.61 -13.86
CA LEU A 282 0.06 21.33 -13.97
C LEU A 282 0.90 22.36 -13.19
N VAL A 283 0.59 23.66 -13.32
CA VAL A 283 1.29 24.75 -12.62
C VAL A 283 1.17 24.59 -11.10
N VAL A 284 -0.03 24.33 -10.61
CA VAL A 284 -0.26 24.13 -9.16
C VAL A 284 0.51 22.91 -8.65
N ASN A 285 0.53 21.81 -9.41
CA ASN A 285 1.33 20.63 -9.06
C ASN A 285 2.85 20.91 -9.01
N CYS A 286 3.35 21.80 -9.89
CA CYS A 286 4.76 22.17 -9.91
C CYS A 286 5.14 23.13 -8.77
N LEU A 287 4.25 24.03 -8.39
CA LEU A 287 4.51 25.09 -7.41
C LEU A 287 4.30 24.64 -5.96
N ILE A 288 3.27 23.84 -5.70
CA ILE A 288 2.92 23.41 -4.34
C ILE A 288 3.56 22.03 -4.11
N PHE A 289 4.69 21.97 -3.39
CA PHE A 289 5.36 20.71 -2.99
C PHE A 289 5.46 19.66 -4.12
N PRO A 290 6.29 19.89 -5.15
CA PRO A 290 6.42 18.95 -6.25
C PRO A 290 6.92 17.59 -5.75
N ASP A 291 6.05 16.57 -5.80
CA ASP A 291 6.46 15.19 -5.55
C ASP A 291 7.15 14.66 -6.81
N ALA A 292 8.47 14.56 -6.71
CA ALA A 292 9.38 14.22 -7.78
C ALA A 292 9.34 12.73 -8.18
N GLY A 293 8.46 11.93 -7.54
CA GLY A 293 8.25 10.50 -7.82
C GLY A 293 9.16 9.56 -7.01
N ALA A 294 10.16 10.09 -6.31
CA ALA A 294 11.06 9.30 -5.46
C ALA A 294 10.39 8.81 -4.17
N ARG A 295 9.36 9.52 -3.68
CA ARG A 295 8.81 9.30 -2.34
C ARG A 295 8.13 7.94 -2.19
N ALA A 296 7.36 7.51 -3.18
CA ALA A 296 6.70 6.22 -3.13
C ALA A 296 7.72 5.07 -3.12
N LEU A 297 8.82 5.21 -3.86
CA LEU A 297 9.94 4.28 -3.77
C LEU A 297 10.56 4.31 -2.37
N ALA A 298 10.83 5.48 -1.81
CA ALA A 298 11.40 5.63 -0.46
C ALA A 298 10.53 4.97 0.61
N THR A 299 9.21 5.17 0.59
CA THR A 299 8.28 4.54 1.54
C THR A 299 8.25 3.02 1.41
N THR A 300 8.32 2.49 0.18
CA THR A 300 8.36 1.05 -0.02
C THR A 300 9.69 0.48 0.44
N LEU A 301 10.81 1.15 0.15
CA LEU A 301 12.13 0.74 0.61
C LEU A 301 12.20 0.72 2.14
N ASP A 302 11.72 1.77 2.82
CA ASP A 302 11.67 1.86 4.29
C ASP A 302 10.90 0.68 4.91
N ALA A 303 9.67 0.44 4.46
CA ALA A 303 8.87 -0.70 4.89
C ALA A 303 9.57 -2.05 4.62
N SER A 304 10.28 -2.15 3.49
CA SER A 304 11.02 -3.36 3.13
C SER A 304 12.18 -3.63 4.07
N PHE A 305 12.97 -2.60 4.40
CA PHE A 305 14.10 -2.73 5.31
C PHE A 305 13.67 -3.05 6.74
N LEU A 306 12.54 -2.48 7.19
CA LEU A 306 11.96 -2.84 8.49
C LEU A 306 11.61 -4.33 8.53
N VAL A 307 10.86 -4.84 7.55
CA VAL A 307 10.49 -6.26 7.49
C VAL A 307 11.70 -7.18 7.35
N MET A 308 12.70 -6.82 6.54
CA MET A 308 13.94 -7.61 6.40
C MET A 308 14.73 -7.68 7.71
N ARG A 309 14.75 -6.60 8.50
CA ARG A 309 15.41 -6.56 9.80
C ARG A 309 14.63 -7.36 10.84
N ASP A 310 13.32 -7.20 10.89
CA ASP A 310 12.45 -7.98 11.77
C ASP A 310 12.64 -9.48 11.47
N ALA A 311 12.82 -9.85 10.20
CA ALA A 311 13.11 -11.24 9.82
C ALA A 311 14.46 -11.78 10.29
N LEU A 312 15.46 -10.92 10.43
CA LEU A 312 16.75 -11.30 11.02
C LEU A 312 16.65 -11.38 12.54
N ALA A 313 15.99 -10.42 13.18
CA ALA A 313 15.82 -10.40 14.63
C ALA A 313 14.99 -11.58 15.13
N ASP A 314 13.91 -11.90 14.41
CA ASP A 314 13.02 -13.02 14.69
C ASP A 314 13.43 -14.30 13.94
N SER A 315 14.62 -14.34 13.31
CA SER A 315 15.10 -15.52 12.57
C SER A 315 15.16 -16.78 13.43
N THR A 316 15.22 -16.61 14.76
CA THR A 316 15.15 -17.66 15.79
C THR A 316 13.75 -18.25 15.98
N ARG A 317 12.67 -17.62 15.51
CA ARG A 317 11.29 -18.08 15.67
C ARG A 317 10.65 -18.34 14.31
N TYR A 318 10.04 -19.51 14.15
CA TYR A 318 9.29 -19.84 12.96
C TYR A 318 7.92 -19.13 12.99
N ASP A 319 7.77 -18.03 12.23
CA ASP A 319 6.49 -17.32 12.06
C ASP A 319 6.06 -17.31 10.58
N ASP A 320 4.93 -17.97 10.29
CA ASP A 320 4.32 -17.96 8.95
C ASP A 320 3.84 -16.56 8.54
N GLY A 321 3.50 -15.69 9.51
CA GLY A 321 3.09 -14.31 9.26
C GLY A 321 4.23 -13.47 8.69
N LEU A 322 5.43 -13.57 9.30
CA LEU A 322 6.65 -12.95 8.80
C LEU A 322 6.99 -13.42 7.37
N ARG A 323 6.88 -14.71 7.07
CA ARG A 323 7.11 -15.26 5.72
C ARG A 323 6.18 -14.62 4.68
N GLN A 324 4.89 -14.46 5.01
CA GLN A 324 3.94 -13.77 4.14
C GLN A 324 4.31 -12.30 3.93
N ARG A 325 4.73 -11.60 4.99
CA ARG A 325 5.19 -10.19 4.91
C ARG A 325 6.42 -10.05 4.01
N LEU A 326 7.39 -10.96 4.08
CA LEU A 326 8.57 -10.95 3.20
C LEU A 326 8.18 -11.15 1.73
N MET A 327 7.25 -12.07 1.46
CA MET A 327 6.73 -12.30 0.12
C MET A 327 5.96 -11.09 -0.42
N GLN A 328 5.22 -10.39 0.44
CA GLN A 328 4.55 -9.14 0.08
C GLN A 328 5.57 -8.04 -0.27
N VAL A 329 6.58 -7.85 0.58
CA VAL A 329 7.68 -6.91 0.35
C VAL A 329 8.43 -7.21 -0.96
N PHE A 330 8.66 -8.48 -1.27
CA PHE A 330 9.28 -8.91 -2.54
C PHE A 330 8.54 -8.36 -3.76
N VAL A 331 7.20 -8.40 -3.73
CA VAL A 331 6.34 -7.90 -4.80
C VAL A 331 6.28 -6.37 -4.79
N ASP A 332 6.14 -5.77 -3.61
CA ASP A 332 6.03 -4.32 -3.44
C ASP A 332 7.27 -3.57 -3.92
N VAL A 333 8.49 -4.04 -3.56
CA VAL A 333 9.75 -3.46 -4.08
C VAL A 333 9.80 -3.54 -5.60
N SER A 334 9.37 -4.68 -6.16
CA SER A 334 9.28 -4.87 -7.60
C SER A 334 8.31 -3.91 -8.27
N GLN A 335 7.18 -3.64 -7.63
CA GLN A 335 6.16 -2.73 -8.13
C GLN A 335 6.62 -1.28 -8.04
N ALA A 336 7.13 -0.82 -6.89
CA ALA A 336 7.61 0.53 -6.69
C ALA A 336 8.77 0.90 -7.64
N CYS A 337 9.74 -0.02 -7.83
CA CYS A 337 10.84 0.20 -8.78
C CYS A 337 10.35 0.29 -10.23
N ARG A 338 9.32 -0.49 -10.61
CA ARG A 338 8.74 -0.43 -11.95
C ARG A 338 7.97 0.88 -12.15
N ASP A 339 7.15 1.26 -11.17
CA ASP A 339 6.33 2.48 -11.24
C ASP A 339 7.20 3.74 -11.41
N MET A 340 8.35 3.79 -10.74
CA MET A 340 9.35 4.85 -10.92
C MET A 340 9.95 4.88 -12.34
N THR A 341 10.14 3.73 -12.99
CA THR A 341 10.73 3.65 -14.34
C THR A 341 9.74 3.91 -15.48
N ILE A 342 8.43 3.81 -15.19
CA ILE A 342 7.36 4.00 -16.16
C ILE A 342 7.02 5.49 -16.33
N ASP A 343 7.16 6.27 -15.26
CA ASP A 343 6.86 7.70 -15.25
C ASP A 343 8.13 8.55 -15.33
N VAL A 344 7.98 9.81 -15.77
CA VAL A 344 9.05 10.81 -15.68
C VAL A 344 9.32 11.10 -14.20
N SER A 345 10.55 10.95 -13.73
CA SER A 345 10.87 11.18 -12.32
C SER A 345 12.07 12.11 -12.18
N ILE A 346 12.04 12.97 -11.15
CA ILE A 346 13.16 13.86 -10.82
C ILE A 346 13.75 13.33 -9.53
N THR A 347 14.79 12.50 -9.63
CA THR A 347 15.35 11.84 -8.44
C THR A 347 16.86 11.79 -8.52
N ARG A 348 17.52 11.59 -7.38
CA ARG A 348 18.97 11.32 -7.34
C ARG A 348 19.29 9.90 -7.83
N LEU A 349 18.30 9.00 -7.78
CA LEU A 349 18.46 7.59 -8.09
C LEU A 349 18.35 7.33 -9.58
N LYS A 350 19.42 6.84 -10.20
CA LYS A 350 19.37 6.45 -11.61
C LYS A 350 18.51 5.19 -11.80
N PRO A 351 17.65 5.11 -12.84
CA PRO A 351 16.80 3.95 -13.13
C PRO A 351 17.54 2.59 -13.17
N ASN A 352 18.77 2.59 -13.71
CA ASN A 352 19.59 1.38 -13.79
C ASN A 352 20.05 0.90 -12.41
N HIS A 353 20.43 1.82 -11.51
CA HIS A 353 20.79 1.48 -10.13
C HIS A 353 19.59 1.00 -9.34
N VAL A 354 18.41 1.60 -9.53
CA VAL A 354 17.16 1.13 -8.89
C VAL A 354 16.81 -0.29 -9.32
N ARG A 355 17.04 -0.65 -10.60
CA ARG A 355 16.84 -2.02 -11.09
C ARG A 355 17.82 -3.02 -10.47
N GLN A 356 19.09 -2.63 -10.33
CA GLN A 356 20.11 -3.45 -9.65
C GLN A 356 19.79 -3.60 -8.16
N LEU A 357 19.45 -2.51 -7.48
CA LEU A 357 19.03 -2.47 -6.08
C LEU A 357 17.87 -3.43 -5.82
N ARG A 358 16.82 -3.37 -6.65
CA ARG A 358 15.69 -4.31 -6.58
C ARG A 358 16.16 -5.76 -6.62
N ASN A 359 17.03 -6.12 -7.57
CA ASN A 359 17.50 -7.49 -7.71
C ASN A 359 18.26 -7.94 -6.45
N LEU A 360 19.14 -7.09 -5.92
CA LEU A 360 19.91 -7.39 -4.72
C LEU A 360 19.02 -7.51 -3.47
N MET A 361 18.07 -6.59 -3.27
CA MET A 361 17.10 -6.70 -2.18
C MET A 361 16.25 -7.98 -2.30
N GLN A 362 15.84 -8.34 -3.51
CA GLN A 362 15.13 -9.60 -3.75
C GLN A 362 16.01 -10.84 -3.48
N THR A 363 17.32 -10.75 -3.70
CA THR A 363 18.27 -11.80 -3.28
C THR A 363 18.33 -11.89 -1.76
N VAL A 364 18.47 -10.76 -1.05
CA VAL A 364 18.44 -10.72 0.42
C VAL A 364 17.14 -11.33 0.95
N ILE A 365 15.97 -10.92 0.45
CA ILE A 365 14.67 -11.48 0.87
C ILE A 365 14.62 -13.00 0.66
N ARG A 366 15.16 -13.52 -0.45
CA ARG A 366 15.22 -14.98 -0.67
C ARG A 366 16.14 -15.68 0.33
N SER A 367 17.30 -15.10 0.63
CA SER A 367 18.21 -15.65 1.64
C SER A 367 17.58 -15.64 3.03
N LEU A 368 16.83 -14.59 3.37
CA LEU A 368 16.07 -14.51 4.63
C LEU A 368 14.94 -15.55 4.68
N LEU A 369 14.24 -15.79 3.58
CA LEU A 369 13.22 -16.84 3.50
C LEU A 369 13.77 -18.27 3.61
N SER A 370 15.08 -18.45 3.40
CA SER A 370 15.78 -19.72 3.62
C SER A 370 16.33 -19.88 5.03
N LEU A 371 16.32 -18.83 5.87
CA LEU A 371 16.64 -18.95 7.29
C LEU A 371 15.51 -19.74 7.97
N LYS A 372 15.73 -21.04 8.18
CA LYS A 372 14.93 -21.87 9.09
C LYS A 372 15.77 -22.07 10.35
N ALA A 373 15.45 -21.38 11.43
CA ALA A 373 16.00 -21.77 12.73
C ALA A 373 15.07 -22.81 13.37
N GLU A 374 15.66 -23.92 13.79
CA GLU A 374 15.09 -24.73 14.86
C GLU A 374 15.53 -24.10 16.19
N THR A 375 14.54 -23.66 16.96
CA THR A 375 14.61 -22.66 18.02
C THR A 375 15.48 -23.06 19.21
N HIS A 376 15.79 -24.35 19.39
CA HIS A 376 16.39 -24.87 20.63
C HIS A 376 17.92 -24.72 20.69
N LEU A 377 18.60 -24.45 19.58
CA LEU A 377 20.07 -24.51 19.50
C LEU A 377 20.77 -23.15 19.68
N LEU A 378 20.03 -22.06 19.52
CA LEU A 378 20.53 -20.69 19.66
C LEU A 378 20.13 -20.04 20.99
N VAL A 379 19.23 -20.63 21.76
CA VAL A 379 18.88 -20.19 23.12
C VAL A 379 19.91 -20.78 24.08
N GLY A 380 20.56 -19.92 24.85
CA GLY A 380 21.56 -20.36 25.82
C GLY A 380 20.87 -20.80 27.09
N ALA A 381 21.50 -21.74 27.79
CA ALA A 381 21.17 -22.14 29.15
C ALA A 381 21.16 -20.97 30.17
N ASP A 382 21.47 -19.73 29.75
CA ASP A 382 21.47 -18.53 30.58
C ASP A 382 20.09 -17.84 30.70
N ALA A 383 19.04 -18.38 30.06
CA ALA A 383 17.68 -17.88 30.24
C ALA A 383 16.97 -18.44 31.50
N GLN A 384 17.68 -19.12 32.40
CA GLN A 384 17.13 -19.62 33.67
C GLN A 384 17.09 -18.57 34.81
N GLY A 385 17.38 -17.28 34.52
CA GLY A 385 17.47 -16.22 35.53
C GLY A 385 16.36 -15.16 35.52
N ALA A 386 15.41 -15.20 34.59
CA ALA A 386 14.30 -14.23 34.55
C ALA A 386 12.97 -14.94 34.82
N PRO A 387 12.14 -14.47 35.78
CA PRO A 387 10.89 -15.12 36.10
C PRO A 387 9.94 -14.98 34.92
N ALA A 388 9.66 -16.10 34.25
CA ALA A 388 8.58 -16.20 33.30
C ALA A 388 7.25 -16.02 34.05
N THR A 389 6.63 -14.86 33.90
CA THR A 389 5.20 -14.70 34.14
C THR A 389 4.45 -15.57 33.13
N ALA A 390 3.86 -16.64 33.65
CA ALA A 390 3.04 -17.60 32.93
C ALA A 390 1.66 -17.02 32.60
N VAL A 391 1.20 -17.20 31.35
CA VAL A 391 -0.21 -17.42 31.01
C VAL A 391 -0.27 -18.36 29.79
N ASP A 392 -0.99 -19.47 29.99
CA ASP A 392 -1.61 -20.44 29.07
C ASP A 392 -0.82 -21.17 27.98
N ALA A 393 -0.43 -22.41 28.33
CA ALA A 393 -0.61 -23.57 27.45
C ALA A 393 -0.92 -24.82 28.30
N ALA A 394 -1.88 -25.63 27.82
CA ALA A 394 -2.46 -26.84 28.41
C ALA A 394 -1.42 -27.94 28.81
N PRO A 395 -1.79 -28.93 29.64
CA PRO A 395 -0.85 -29.66 30.47
C PRO A 395 0.00 -30.64 29.64
N PRO A 396 1.31 -30.80 29.94
CA PRO A 396 2.07 -31.92 29.43
C PRO A 396 1.67 -33.17 30.20
N MET A 397 1.20 -34.17 29.46
CA MET A 397 1.25 -35.56 29.88
C MET A 397 2.69 -35.86 30.34
N GLU A 398 2.83 -36.44 31.54
CA GLU A 398 4.14 -36.73 32.15
C GLU A 398 5.06 -37.47 31.19
N ALA A 399 5.95 -36.73 30.54
CA ALA A 399 7.18 -37.24 29.96
C ALA A 399 8.26 -36.99 31.00
N SER A 400 8.90 -38.08 31.40
CA SER A 400 9.86 -38.16 32.49
C SER A 400 10.88 -37.02 32.51
N LYS A 401 11.11 -36.48 33.71
CA LYS A 401 12.22 -35.60 34.06
C LYS A 401 13.61 -36.23 33.91
N ASP A 402 13.70 -37.44 33.36
CA ASP A 402 14.94 -38.20 33.17
C ASP A 402 15.46 -38.20 31.72
N ALA A 403 14.78 -37.52 30.78
CA ALA A 403 15.17 -37.52 29.36
C ALA A 403 16.05 -36.33 28.92
N ALA A 404 16.13 -35.24 29.70
CA ALA A 404 16.89 -34.04 29.32
C ALA A 404 18.40 -34.11 29.66
N ALA A 405 18.83 -35.16 30.37
CA ALA A 405 20.23 -35.43 30.71
C ALA A 405 20.79 -36.68 30.01
N ALA A 406 20.04 -37.29 29.09
CA ALA A 406 20.42 -38.51 28.40
C ALA A 406 20.80 -38.22 26.95
N GLY A 407 22.11 -38.05 26.68
CA GLY A 407 22.67 -38.42 25.37
C GLY A 407 23.49 -37.38 24.60
N HIS A 408 23.67 -36.15 25.06
CA HIS A 408 24.64 -35.24 24.41
C HIS A 408 26.03 -35.46 25.01
N GLY A 409 26.93 -36.07 24.24
CA GLY A 409 28.34 -36.16 24.64
C GLY A 409 28.91 -34.76 24.90
N GLU A 410 29.82 -34.61 25.86
CA GLU A 410 30.52 -33.34 26.14
C GLU A 410 31.16 -32.72 24.88
N ASP A 411 31.44 -33.56 23.88
CA ASP A 411 31.90 -33.13 22.57
C ASP A 411 30.79 -32.46 21.74
N SER A 412 29.55 -32.94 21.70
CA SER A 412 28.47 -32.28 20.92
C SER A 412 28.18 -30.85 21.42
N THR A 413 28.11 -30.66 22.74
CA THR A 413 27.85 -29.34 23.35
C THR A 413 28.99 -28.35 23.09
N ARG A 414 30.24 -28.83 23.15
CA ARG A 414 31.43 -28.00 22.85
C ARG A 414 31.45 -27.52 21.40
N TRP A 415 30.94 -28.30 20.45
CA TRP A 415 30.91 -27.90 19.04
C TRP A 415 29.74 -26.97 18.72
N ILE A 416 28.58 -27.20 19.33
CA ILE A 416 27.45 -26.28 19.28
C ILE A 416 27.90 -24.90 19.78
N GLN A 417 28.60 -24.83 20.91
CA GLN A 417 29.11 -23.57 21.45
C GLN A 417 30.13 -22.88 20.52
N LYS A 418 31.05 -23.64 19.91
CA LYS A 418 32.04 -23.12 18.96
C LYS A 418 31.43 -22.52 17.69
N LEU A 419 30.32 -23.07 17.20
CA LEU A 419 29.66 -22.59 15.98
C LEU A 419 28.62 -21.49 16.26
N ARG A 420 28.01 -21.51 17.45
CA ARG A 420 26.97 -20.57 17.86
C ARG A 420 27.48 -19.14 17.99
N GLU A 421 28.59 -18.93 18.70
CA GLU A 421 29.16 -17.58 18.92
C GLU A 421 29.48 -16.83 17.60
N PRO A 422 30.20 -17.41 16.62
CA PRO A 422 30.45 -16.74 15.35
C PRO A 422 29.18 -16.57 14.51
N THR A 423 28.21 -17.48 14.61
CA THR A 423 26.92 -17.36 13.91
C THR A 423 26.09 -16.20 14.44
N CYS A 424 25.96 -16.07 15.77
CA CYS A 424 25.26 -14.94 16.40
C CYS A 424 25.93 -13.60 16.04
N ARG A 425 27.26 -13.53 16.13
CA ARG A 425 28.02 -12.34 15.76
C ARG A 425 27.83 -11.95 14.30
N LEU A 426 27.79 -12.92 13.39
CA LEU A 426 27.52 -12.67 11.97
C LEU A 426 26.10 -12.14 11.75
N LEU A 427 25.12 -12.68 12.48
CA LEU A 427 23.73 -12.24 12.41
C LEU A 427 23.56 -10.79 12.89
N GLU A 428 24.21 -10.42 13.99
CA GLU A 428 24.26 -9.05 14.50
C GLU A 428 24.90 -8.08 13.48
N CYS A 429 26.06 -8.44 12.93
CA CYS A 429 26.73 -7.62 11.91
C CYS A 429 25.88 -7.48 10.64
N THR A 430 25.13 -8.52 10.26
CA THR A 430 24.23 -8.50 9.10
C THR A 430 23.04 -7.56 9.34
N ALA A 431 22.46 -7.60 10.55
CA ALA A 431 21.38 -6.69 10.94
C ALA A 431 21.85 -5.23 10.98
N GLU A 432 23.05 -4.97 11.52
CA GLU A 432 23.67 -3.64 11.51
C GLU A 432 23.96 -3.16 10.08
N GLY A 433 24.47 -4.03 9.21
CA GLY A 433 24.72 -3.73 7.80
C GLY A 433 23.46 -3.34 7.03
N LEU A 434 22.34 -4.02 7.28
CA LEU A 434 21.03 -3.64 6.72
C LEU A 434 20.53 -2.31 7.26
N LEU A 435 20.74 -2.03 8.54
CA LEU A 435 20.33 -0.77 9.16
C LEU A 435 21.12 0.42 8.58
N VAL A 436 22.43 0.28 8.40
CA VAL A 436 23.27 1.30 7.77
C VAL A 436 22.91 1.48 6.29
N CYS A 437 22.62 0.39 5.56
CA CYS A 437 22.07 0.48 4.19
C CYS A 437 20.77 1.26 4.14
N HIS A 438 19.88 0.99 5.10
CA HIS A 438 18.59 1.64 5.20
C HIS A 438 18.77 3.16 5.39
N ALA A 439 19.59 3.58 6.36
CA ALA A 439 19.93 4.98 6.59
C ALA A 439 20.49 5.65 5.32
N ALA A 440 21.50 5.01 4.70
CA ALA A 440 22.14 5.49 3.48
C ALA A 440 21.16 5.68 2.30
N LEU A 441 20.21 4.75 2.11
CA LEU A 441 19.20 4.84 1.06
C LEU A 441 18.16 5.92 1.35
N MET A 442 17.77 6.12 2.61
CA MET A 442 16.85 7.19 2.98
C MET A 442 17.48 8.58 2.79
N ASP A 443 18.78 8.72 3.03
CA ASP A 443 19.53 9.93 2.70
C ASP A 443 19.64 10.16 1.18
N LEU A 444 19.89 9.09 0.42
CA LEU A 444 19.95 9.16 -1.05
C LEU A 444 18.61 9.54 -1.69
N THR A 445 17.49 9.09 -1.12
CA THR A 445 16.15 9.47 -1.58
C THR A 445 15.74 10.88 -1.16
N GLY A 446 16.53 11.54 -0.29
CA GLY A 446 16.21 12.86 0.27
C GLY A 446 15.13 12.84 1.36
N HIS A 447 14.77 11.65 1.87
CA HIS A 447 13.70 11.46 2.85
C HIS A 447 14.20 11.05 4.23
N GLY A 448 15.52 10.99 4.48
CA GLY A 448 16.13 10.57 5.76
C GLY A 448 15.68 11.32 7.02
N LYS A 449 15.11 12.53 6.88
CA LYS A 449 14.51 13.26 8.02
C LYS A 449 13.10 12.79 8.39
N THR A 450 12.41 12.14 7.46
CA THR A 450 10.99 11.77 7.59
C THR A 450 10.75 10.25 7.58
N LEU A 451 11.66 9.50 6.96
CA LEU A 451 11.64 8.07 6.77
C LEU A 451 13.04 7.52 7.09
N GLY A 452 13.12 6.31 7.62
CA GLY A 452 14.38 5.69 7.99
C GLY A 452 14.69 5.65 9.49
N PRO A 453 15.81 5.00 9.85
CA PRO A 453 16.26 4.88 11.22
C PRO A 453 16.67 6.27 11.79
N PRO A 454 16.70 6.42 13.12
CA PRO A 454 16.93 7.73 13.74
C PRO A 454 18.29 8.34 13.36
N SER A 455 18.32 9.66 13.22
CA SER A 455 19.40 10.44 12.57
C SER A 455 20.77 10.41 13.26
N HIS A 456 20.90 9.73 14.41
CA HIS A 456 22.17 9.54 15.11
C HIS A 456 23.02 8.41 14.52
N LEU A 457 22.43 7.55 13.68
CA LEU A 457 23.14 6.44 13.03
C LEU A 457 23.91 6.92 11.81
N SER A 458 25.19 6.52 11.73
CA SER A 458 26.05 6.91 10.62
C SER A 458 25.56 6.26 9.32
N ALA A 459 25.33 7.06 8.27
CA ALA A 459 25.00 6.57 6.93
C ALA A 459 26.23 6.07 6.15
N ASN A 460 27.36 5.83 6.84
CA ASN A 460 28.64 5.45 6.24
C ASN A 460 28.72 3.93 6.05
N VAL A 461 28.16 3.44 4.94
CA VAL A 461 28.17 2.02 4.56
C VAL A 461 29.60 1.43 4.52
N ALA A 462 30.59 2.25 4.16
CA ALA A 462 32.00 1.84 4.10
C ALA A 462 32.56 1.35 5.45
N LEU A 463 32.12 1.97 6.56
CA LEU A 463 32.60 1.62 7.90
C LEU A 463 31.94 0.33 8.40
N ALA A 464 30.67 0.11 8.08
CA ALA A 464 29.92 -1.08 8.48
C ALA A 464 30.27 -2.34 7.66
N LEU A 465 30.87 -2.19 6.47
CA LEU A 465 31.25 -3.32 5.62
C LEU A 465 32.40 -4.15 6.23
N LEU A 466 33.34 -3.48 6.90
CA LEU A 466 34.56 -4.12 7.43
C LEU A 466 34.25 -5.11 8.59
N PRO A 467 33.43 -4.77 9.60
CA PRO A 467 32.98 -5.72 10.61
C PRO A 467 32.24 -6.93 10.03
N LEU A 468 31.39 -6.73 9.02
CA LEU A 468 30.63 -7.81 8.37
C LEU A 468 31.58 -8.81 7.69
N GLN A 469 32.54 -8.31 6.91
CA GLN A 469 33.54 -9.15 6.23
C GLN A 469 34.42 -9.92 7.23
N GLN A 470 34.80 -9.28 8.33
CA GLN A 470 35.54 -9.94 9.41
C GLN A 470 34.71 -11.07 10.06
N ALA A 471 33.41 -10.86 10.30
CA ALA A 471 32.53 -11.87 10.86
C ALA A 471 32.31 -13.06 9.89
N GLN A 472 32.16 -12.79 8.58
CA GLN A 472 32.09 -13.84 7.55
C GLN A 472 33.37 -14.67 7.51
N ALA A 473 34.54 -14.01 7.50
CA ALA A 473 35.84 -14.70 7.49
C ALA A 473 36.05 -15.54 8.76
N ALA A 474 35.62 -15.04 9.92
CA ALA A 474 35.68 -15.77 11.18
C ALA A 474 34.80 -17.03 11.15
N LEU A 475 33.56 -16.93 10.67
CA LEU A 475 32.68 -18.10 10.53
C LEU A 475 33.25 -19.10 9.51
N GLY A 476 33.72 -18.64 8.35
CA GLY A 476 34.33 -19.49 7.34
C GLY A 476 35.61 -20.20 7.82
N ALA A 477 36.42 -19.55 8.66
CA ALA A 477 37.57 -20.18 9.31
C ALA A 477 37.15 -21.28 10.29
N VAL A 478 36.07 -21.08 11.05
CA VAL A 478 35.51 -22.11 11.94
C VAL A 478 34.94 -23.27 11.12
N GLU A 479 34.14 -23.01 10.08
CA GLU A 479 33.57 -24.04 9.19
C GLU A 479 34.66 -24.89 8.51
N SER A 480 35.71 -24.25 8.00
CA SER A 480 36.83 -24.96 7.34
C SER A 480 37.68 -25.77 8.32
N ALA A 481 37.94 -25.25 9.52
CA ALA A 481 38.58 -26.02 10.59
C ALA A 481 37.72 -27.21 11.05
N LEU A 482 36.40 -27.06 11.02
CA LEU A 482 35.40 -28.09 11.31
C LEU A 482 35.43 -29.22 10.29
N MET A 483 35.57 -28.88 9.00
CA MET A 483 35.60 -29.83 7.89
C MET A 483 36.97 -30.52 7.75
N ALA A 484 38.06 -29.83 8.11
CA ALA A 484 39.42 -30.36 8.02
C ALA A 484 39.74 -31.41 9.11
N LYS A 485 39.16 -31.25 10.31
CA LYS A 485 39.14 -32.34 11.31
C LYS A 485 38.01 -33.27 10.93
N THR A 486 38.32 -34.49 10.48
CA THR A 486 37.31 -35.50 10.11
C THR A 486 36.25 -35.60 11.21
N MET A 487 35.08 -35.02 10.96
CA MET A 487 33.99 -34.97 11.94
C MET A 487 33.65 -36.41 12.34
N PRO A 488 33.69 -36.79 13.63
CA PRO A 488 33.41 -38.15 14.06
C PRO A 488 32.04 -38.60 13.55
N ASP A 489 31.91 -39.85 13.08
CA ASP A 489 30.64 -40.33 12.48
C ASP A 489 29.46 -40.33 13.46
N ALA A 490 29.75 -40.32 14.78
CA ALA A 490 28.75 -40.11 15.83
C ALA A 490 28.11 -38.73 15.77
N MET A 491 28.87 -37.71 15.34
CA MET A 491 28.47 -36.32 15.31
C MET A 491 27.73 -35.93 14.03
N LYS A 492 28.01 -36.62 12.92
CA LYS A 492 27.24 -36.48 11.68
C LYS A 492 25.80 -37.00 11.81
N ARG A 493 25.54 -37.85 12.81
CA ARG A 493 24.21 -38.40 13.12
C ARG A 493 23.43 -37.55 14.13
N ASP A 494 24.10 -36.59 14.75
CA ASP A 494 23.48 -35.68 15.71
C ASP A 494 22.69 -34.60 14.94
N SER A 495 21.36 -34.70 15.02
CA SER A 495 20.43 -33.81 14.31
C SER A 495 20.66 -32.34 14.67
N ASP A 496 21.06 -32.08 15.91
CA ASP A 496 21.25 -30.73 16.44
C ASP A 496 22.48 -30.06 15.84
N VAL A 497 23.58 -30.79 15.73
CA VAL A 497 24.84 -30.26 15.17
C VAL A 497 24.69 -30.01 13.66
N VAL A 498 24.01 -30.90 12.95
CA VAL A 498 23.72 -30.74 11.51
C VAL A 498 22.76 -29.58 11.28
N GLY A 499 21.71 -29.44 12.11
CA GLY A 499 20.76 -28.34 12.05
C GLY A 499 21.43 -26.97 12.24
N LEU A 500 22.30 -26.84 13.26
CA LEU A 500 23.06 -25.60 13.49
C LEU A 500 24.04 -25.29 12.34
N PHE A 501 24.67 -26.32 11.75
CA PHE A 501 25.56 -26.13 10.62
C PHE A 501 24.82 -25.63 9.36
N VAL A 502 23.66 -26.23 9.06
CA VAL A 502 22.79 -25.78 7.95
C VAL A 502 22.30 -24.35 8.19
N PHE A 503 21.92 -24.03 9.43
CA PHE A 503 21.53 -22.67 9.80
C PHE A 503 22.68 -21.67 9.64
N ALA A 504 23.87 -21.97 10.18
CA ALA A 504 25.06 -21.14 10.04
C ALA A 504 25.39 -20.87 8.56
N ARG A 505 25.23 -21.88 7.71
CA ARG A 505 25.41 -21.73 6.26
C ARG A 505 24.39 -20.78 5.63
N HIS A 506 23.12 -20.89 6.00
CA HIS A 506 22.09 -19.95 5.52
C HIS A 506 22.32 -18.52 6.03
N VAL A 507 22.84 -18.36 7.25
CA VAL A 507 23.26 -17.04 7.79
C VAL A 507 24.44 -16.49 6.99
N HIS A 508 25.43 -17.32 6.65
CA HIS A 508 26.54 -16.93 5.79
C HIS A 508 26.07 -16.47 4.39
N ASP A 509 25.16 -17.23 3.78
CA ASP A 509 24.58 -16.88 2.47
C ASP A 509 23.74 -15.58 2.52
N ALA A 510 23.01 -15.36 3.63
CA ALA A 510 22.30 -14.10 3.87
C ALA A 510 23.26 -12.92 4.06
N ALA A 511 24.32 -13.09 4.84
CA ALA A 511 25.36 -12.08 5.04
C ALA A 511 26.04 -11.70 3.72
N ALA A 512 26.38 -12.68 2.88
CA ALA A 512 26.95 -12.44 1.54
C ALA A 512 25.98 -11.65 0.63
N ALA A 513 24.68 -11.97 0.67
CA ALA A 513 23.68 -11.19 -0.06
C ALA A 513 23.59 -9.73 0.44
N VAL A 514 23.67 -9.52 1.76
CA VAL A 514 23.68 -8.18 2.36
C VAL A 514 24.96 -7.41 2.05
N GLU A 515 26.11 -8.07 2.03
CA GLU A 515 27.40 -7.47 1.64
C GLU A 515 27.35 -6.93 0.20
N THR A 516 26.83 -7.72 -0.74
CA THR A 516 26.67 -7.26 -2.14
C THR A 516 25.69 -6.09 -2.27
N LEU A 517 24.63 -6.07 -1.45
CA LEU A 517 23.71 -4.94 -1.35
C LEU A 517 24.42 -3.68 -0.79
N MET A 518 25.19 -3.82 0.29
CA MET A 518 25.98 -2.74 0.90
C MET A 518 26.96 -2.12 -0.10
N ALA A 519 27.72 -2.95 -0.81
CA ALA A 519 28.65 -2.49 -1.85
C ALA A 519 27.93 -1.68 -2.93
N LYS A 520 26.74 -2.13 -3.37
CA LYS A 520 25.93 -1.39 -4.35
C LYS A 520 25.43 -0.04 -3.80
N VAL A 521 24.99 0.01 -2.55
CA VAL A 521 24.53 1.26 -1.92
C VAL A 521 25.69 2.24 -1.78
N GLN A 522 26.89 1.77 -1.45
CA GLN A 522 28.11 2.58 -1.39
C GLN A 522 28.45 3.19 -2.76
N ASP A 523 28.37 2.41 -3.84
CA ASP A 523 28.54 2.92 -5.21
C ASP A 523 27.51 4.01 -5.53
N MET A 524 26.25 3.77 -5.14
CA MET A 524 25.16 4.74 -5.34
C MET A 524 25.41 6.04 -4.57
N GLN A 525 25.93 6.00 -3.34
CA GLN A 525 26.32 7.18 -2.56
C GLN A 525 27.41 8.01 -3.25
N ARG A 526 28.38 7.35 -3.90
CA ARG A 526 29.48 8.03 -4.62
C ARG A 526 28.99 8.71 -5.91
N GLU A 527 28.11 8.04 -6.66
CA GLU A 527 27.65 8.51 -7.98
C GLU A 527 26.45 9.47 -7.94
N CYS A 528 25.54 9.32 -6.98
CA CYS A 528 24.22 9.97 -6.99
C CYS A 528 24.16 11.26 -6.14
N LYS A 529 24.97 12.27 -6.49
CA LYS A 529 25.10 13.51 -5.70
C LYS A 529 23.97 14.54 -5.92
N TRP A 530 23.42 14.62 -7.14
CA TRP A 530 22.46 15.66 -7.53
C TRP A 530 21.20 15.06 -8.16
N PRO A 531 20.00 15.61 -7.88
CA PRO A 531 18.77 15.16 -8.51
C PRO A 531 18.81 15.43 -10.01
N ARG A 532 18.38 14.46 -10.83
CA ARG A 532 18.33 14.57 -12.29
C ARG A 532 16.95 14.18 -12.81
N LEU A 533 16.56 14.78 -13.92
CA LEU A 533 15.37 14.39 -14.67
C LEU A 533 15.65 13.07 -15.39
N HIS A 534 14.81 12.07 -15.15
CA HIS A 534 14.86 10.77 -15.80
C HIS A 534 13.59 10.54 -16.62
N PHE A 535 13.78 10.25 -17.91
CA PHE A 535 12.71 9.87 -18.82
C PHE A 535 12.30 8.40 -18.64
N PRO A 536 11.09 8.01 -19.07
CA PRO A 536 10.62 6.64 -19.00
C PRO A 536 11.59 5.69 -19.70
N CYS A 537 12.11 4.72 -18.96
CA CYS A 537 13.05 3.71 -19.49
C CYS A 537 12.39 2.32 -19.60
N TYR A 538 11.08 2.23 -19.35
CA TYR A 538 10.33 1.00 -19.45
C TYR A 538 9.89 0.75 -20.91
N PRO A 539 10.01 -0.48 -21.44
CA PRO A 539 9.66 -0.76 -22.83
C PRO A 539 8.19 -0.46 -23.10
N LEU A 540 7.92 0.39 -24.11
CA LEU A 540 6.60 0.92 -24.41
C LEU A 540 5.55 -0.18 -24.60
N ARG A 541 5.89 -1.27 -25.30
CA ARG A 541 4.98 -2.42 -25.51
C ARG A 541 4.47 -3.00 -24.19
N LYS A 542 5.31 -3.05 -23.14
CA LYS A 542 4.90 -3.53 -21.81
C LYS A 542 4.22 -2.43 -21.00
N ALA A 543 4.57 -1.16 -21.23
CA ALA A 543 3.95 -0.01 -20.58
C ALA A 543 2.48 0.20 -20.99
N LEU A 544 2.08 -0.22 -22.19
CA LEU A 544 0.71 -0.06 -22.71
C LEU A 544 -0.33 -0.90 -21.94
N TYR A 545 0.04 -2.12 -21.57
CA TYR A 545 -0.86 -3.06 -20.88
C TYR A 545 -0.92 -2.85 -19.36
N ARG A 546 -0.18 -1.88 -18.80
CA ARG A 546 -0.10 -1.68 -17.35
C ARG A 546 -0.21 -0.22 -16.97
N THR A 547 -0.91 0.03 -15.87
CA THR A 547 -1.01 1.33 -15.20
C THR A 547 -0.26 1.32 -13.89
N ASN A 548 0.30 2.48 -13.52
CA ASN A 548 0.90 2.68 -12.21
C ASN A 548 -0.13 2.42 -11.09
N ALA A 549 0.32 1.81 -9.99
CA ALA A 549 -0.51 1.51 -8.83
C ALA A 549 -1.17 2.77 -8.26
N GLN A 550 -0.45 3.88 -8.33
CA GLN A 550 -0.91 5.21 -7.92
C GLN A 550 -2.05 5.74 -8.80
N ARG A 551 -1.98 5.45 -10.11
CA ARG A 551 -3.05 5.77 -11.07
C ARG A 551 -4.29 4.92 -10.79
N LEU A 552 -4.09 3.64 -10.43
CA LEU A 552 -5.17 2.74 -10.03
C LEU A 552 -5.84 3.17 -8.72
N ARG A 553 -5.06 3.57 -7.70
CA ARG A 553 -5.60 4.07 -6.42
C ARG A 553 -6.41 5.35 -6.59
N ALA A 554 -5.92 6.29 -7.40
CA ALA A 554 -6.65 7.52 -7.73
C ALA A 554 -7.94 7.25 -8.53
N LEU A 555 -7.98 6.18 -9.33
CA LEU A 555 -9.17 5.74 -10.04
C LEU A 555 -10.15 4.97 -9.12
N SER A 556 -9.66 4.15 -8.18
CA SER A 556 -10.51 3.42 -7.24
C SER A 556 -11.21 4.33 -6.22
N THR A 557 -10.56 5.42 -5.80
CA THR A 557 -11.19 6.46 -4.96
C THR A 557 -12.19 7.34 -5.73
N ARG A 558 -12.30 7.20 -7.06
CA ARG A 558 -13.32 7.88 -7.88
C ARG A 558 -14.51 6.98 -8.24
N LEU A 559 -14.39 5.67 -8.00
CA LEU A 559 -15.44 4.67 -8.25
C LEU A 559 -16.20 4.28 -6.98
N ARG A 560 -15.72 4.72 -5.81
CA ARG A 560 -16.51 4.88 -4.58
C ARG A 560 -16.81 6.36 -4.43
#